data_AF-Q22BI4-F1
#
_entry.id   AF-Q22BI4-F1
#
_cell.length_a   1.000
_cell.length_b   1.000
_cell.length_c   1.000
_cell.angle_alpha   90.00
_cell.angle_beta   90.00
_cell.angle_gamma   90.00
#
_symmetry.space_group_name_H-M   'P 1'
#
loop_
_entity.id
_entity.type
_entity.pdbx_description
1 polymer ?
#
loop_
_entity_poly.entity_id
_entity_poly.type
_entity_poly.pdbx_seq_one_letter_code
_entity_poly.pdbx_strand_id
1 'polypeptide(L)'
;MVICLFSLLKLKFIIAVSKTIQFQTEEEFTLSLFNNLTYNNGGGLYIEESSALIQNCSFSNNKAYLYGGALLHNISNNQIAQQLFNNQVVLLKNNIFQNQASIAGAYYSVQGLFPQYFYTNNTINQNQANIFGKDLVGYGAGIQIIINHIQVDYQNFIYSHTTGKFQDSVIVEVINQNGELYSFRQNNGTFNLNNLISVYGQFNSEVELVFSSDIIQIPLYQNISDSLQISNYSSKYYAFLKIKIKNECNPGYELQKFQTILDYCSPCLEGYYNTQPNQHCIKCPDSAYYCKYQTILLKKGFWRENSTSSNILACNQNKNSCIESQAGVNLVNTNQQCAEGYIGPICDDCDIENQYWGQRYQKIGNNQCVRFNNKLVQVTSS
;
A
#
# COMPACT_ATOMS: atom_id res chain seq x y z
N MET A 1 -32.45 27.97 31.74
CA MET A 1 -33.49 27.74 32.77
C MET A 1 -34.11 26.38 32.49
N VAL A 2 -34.61 25.70 33.54
CA VAL A 2 -35.12 24.30 33.67
C VAL A 2 -34.07 23.45 34.39
N ILE A 3 -34.10 23.37 35.73
CA ILE A 3 -35.00 22.62 36.64
C ILE A 3 -34.76 21.11 36.55
N CYS A 4 -33.85 20.62 37.41
CA CYS A 4 -33.80 19.23 37.84
C CYS A 4 -34.63 19.10 39.12
N LEU A 5 -35.71 18.33 39.06
CA LEU A 5 -36.39 17.81 40.25
C LEU A 5 -36.68 16.32 40.00
N PHE A 6 -36.14 15.49 40.89
CA PHE A 6 -36.32 14.05 40.87
C PHE A 6 -37.74 13.67 41.31
N SER A 7 -38.30 12.68 40.59
CA SER A 7 -39.09 11.54 41.05
C SER A 7 -40.36 11.28 40.22
N LEU A 8 -40.52 9.99 39.89
CA LEU A 8 -41.76 9.29 39.58
C LEU A 8 -42.67 9.91 38.51
N LEU A 9 -42.38 9.62 37.23
CA LEU A 9 -43.37 9.28 36.20
C LEU A 9 -42.66 8.97 34.88
N LYS A 10 -43.14 7.96 34.14
CA LYS A 10 -42.61 7.50 32.84
C LYS A 10 -42.62 8.63 31.79
N LEU A 11 -41.61 9.48 31.77
CA LEU A 11 -41.34 10.44 30.71
C LEU A 11 -39.90 10.23 30.23
N LYS A 12 -39.77 9.88 28.94
CA LYS A 12 -38.48 9.75 28.25
C LYS A 12 -38.03 11.16 27.86
N PHE A 13 -37.04 11.72 28.55
CA PHE A 13 -36.45 13.01 28.19
C PHE A 13 -35.06 12.80 27.59
N ILE A 14 -34.83 13.43 26.43
CA ILE A 14 -33.48 13.69 25.92
C ILE A 14 -32.97 14.89 26.68
N ILE A 15 -31.80 14.77 27.30
CA ILE A 15 -31.14 15.89 27.97
C ILE A 15 -30.23 16.54 26.93
N ALA A 16 -30.65 17.69 26.39
CA ALA A 16 -29.82 18.54 25.54
C ALA A 16 -29.29 19.71 26.38
N VAL A 17 -27.97 19.91 26.39
CA VAL A 17 -27.37 20.93 27.26
C VAL A 17 -26.27 21.74 26.59
N SER A 18 -26.30 23.05 26.82
CA SER A 18 -25.48 24.08 26.13
C SER A 18 -24.62 24.96 27.05
N LYS A 19 -24.34 24.51 28.29
CA LYS A 19 -23.45 25.16 29.29
C LYS A 19 -22.70 24.11 30.09
N THR A 20 -21.58 24.44 30.75
CA THR A 20 -20.80 23.49 31.57
C THR A 20 -21.72 22.70 32.52
N ILE A 21 -21.74 21.38 32.40
CA ILE A 21 -22.57 20.50 33.26
C ILE A 21 -21.69 19.59 34.09
N GLN A 22 -22.05 19.47 35.36
CA GLN A 22 -21.57 18.39 36.23
C GLN A 22 -22.75 17.46 36.52
N PHE A 23 -22.65 16.22 36.08
CA PHE A 23 -23.51 15.14 36.57
C PHE A 23 -22.72 14.40 37.63
N GLN A 24 -22.90 14.79 38.89
CA GLN A 24 -22.35 14.12 40.06
C GLN A 24 -23.49 13.63 40.93
N THR A 25 -23.41 12.38 41.35
CA THR A 25 -24.35 11.80 42.29
C THR A 25 -23.61 11.36 43.55
N GLU A 26 -24.20 11.62 44.72
CA GLU A 26 -23.78 11.01 45.99
C GLU A 26 -24.05 9.49 45.95
N GLU A 27 -23.38 8.72 46.81
CA GLU A 27 -23.15 7.26 46.74
C GLU A 27 -24.40 6.35 46.61
N GLU A 28 -25.62 6.88 46.47
CA GLU A 28 -26.84 6.10 46.24
C GLU A 28 -27.71 6.54 45.05
N PHE A 29 -27.39 7.64 44.34
CA PHE A 29 -28.10 7.99 43.11
C PHE A 29 -27.23 7.70 41.88
N THR A 30 -27.82 7.17 40.81
CA THR A 30 -27.14 6.94 39.52
C THR A 30 -27.99 7.61 38.47
N LEU A 31 -27.48 8.61 37.74
CA LEU A 31 -28.19 9.09 36.56
C LEU A 31 -28.21 7.95 35.55
N SER A 32 -29.39 7.35 35.40
CA SER A 32 -29.61 6.19 34.54
C SER A 32 -30.45 6.61 33.34
N LEU A 33 -29.81 6.74 32.19
CA LEU A 33 -30.47 7.02 30.92
C LEU A 33 -30.56 5.71 30.15
N PHE A 34 -31.78 5.21 29.95
CA PHE A 34 -31.98 3.91 29.34
C PHE A 34 -33.20 3.82 28.43
N ASN A 35 -33.14 2.93 27.44
CA ASN A 35 -34.22 2.68 26.48
C ASN A 35 -34.73 3.94 25.76
N ASN A 36 -33.86 4.93 25.58
CA ASN A 36 -34.16 6.10 24.79
C ASN A 36 -33.99 5.80 23.29
N LEU A 37 -34.80 6.46 22.46
CA LEU A 37 -34.76 6.34 21.00
C LEU A 37 -34.79 7.75 20.40
N THR A 38 -33.76 8.12 19.64
CA THR A 38 -33.64 9.44 19.02
C THR A 38 -33.37 9.30 17.53
N TYR A 39 -34.05 10.11 16.70
CA TYR A 39 -33.87 10.11 15.24
C TYR A 39 -32.53 10.69 14.78
N ASN A 40 -31.88 11.48 15.62
CA ASN A 40 -30.62 12.12 15.28
C ASN A 40 -29.50 11.49 16.13
N ASN A 41 -29.18 12.14 17.25
CA ASN A 41 -27.88 12.09 17.89
C ASN A 41 -28.03 11.84 19.39
N GLY A 42 -26.99 11.29 20.02
CA GLY A 42 -26.85 11.23 21.48
C GLY A 42 -28.00 10.49 22.14
N GLY A 43 -28.07 9.17 21.93
CA GLY A 43 -29.24 8.37 22.30
C GLY A 43 -29.62 8.49 23.77
N GLY A 44 -28.64 8.66 24.67
CA GLY A 44 -28.87 9.02 26.07
C GLY A 44 -28.68 10.51 26.35
N LEU A 45 -27.51 11.07 25.99
CA LEU A 45 -27.13 12.45 26.29
C LEU A 45 -26.49 13.13 25.08
N TYR A 46 -26.87 14.39 24.85
CA TYR A 46 -26.32 15.25 23.81
C TYR A 46 -25.73 16.52 24.45
N ILE A 47 -24.42 16.68 24.30
CA ILE A 47 -23.63 17.78 24.85
C ILE A 47 -23.30 18.73 23.71
N GLU A 48 -23.69 19.99 23.82
CA GLU A 48 -23.51 21.00 22.78
C GLU A 48 -22.63 22.13 23.28
N GLU A 49 -21.51 22.37 22.58
CA GLU A 49 -20.58 23.48 22.84
C GLU A 49 -20.22 23.65 24.32
N SER A 50 -19.97 22.53 25.02
CA SER A 50 -19.87 22.52 26.48
C SER A 50 -18.92 21.46 27.02
N SER A 51 -18.32 21.73 28.18
CA SER A 51 -17.67 20.72 29.01
C SER A 51 -18.66 19.92 29.84
N ALA A 52 -18.37 18.63 30.03
CA ALA A 52 -19.17 17.76 30.90
C ALA A 52 -18.29 16.85 31.78
N LEU A 53 -18.52 16.88 33.09
CA LEU A 53 -18.09 15.81 33.99
C LEU A 53 -19.26 14.86 34.18
N ILE A 54 -19.11 13.62 33.70
CA ILE A 54 -20.11 12.57 33.82
C ILE A 54 -19.50 11.50 34.71
N GLN A 55 -20.02 11.38 35.92
CA GLN A 55 -19.51 10.46 36.91
C GLN A 55 -20.62 9.60 37.52
N ASN A 56 -20.33 8.32 37.77
CA ASN A 56 -21.27 7.39 38.40
C ASN A 56 -22.63 7.31 37.66
N CYS A 57 -22.63 7.41 36.33
CA CYS A 57 -23.84 7.35 35.50
C CYS A 57 -23.96 6.01 34.76
N SER A 58 -25.18 5.65 34.38
CA SER A 58 -25.48 4.46 33.59
C SER A 58 -26.20 4.85 32.30
N PHE A 59 -25.67 4.42 31.16
CA PHE A 59 -26.28 4.59 29.84
C PHE A 59 -26.53 3.22 29.24
N SER A 60 -27.78 2.82 29.10
CA SER A 60 -28.09 1.47 28.63
C SER A 60 -29.23 1.34 27.64
N ASN A 61 -29.05 0.49 26.63
CA ASN A 61 -30.10 0.24 25.63
C ASN A 61 -30.63 1.51 24.95
N ASN A 62 -29.83 2.59 24.92
CA ASN A 62 -30.20 3.80 24.20
C ASN A 62 -29.92 3.60 22.72
N LYS A 63 -30.72 4.20 21.86
CA LYS A 63 -30.57 4.11 20.41
C LYS A 63 -30.65 5.49 19.76
N ALA A 64 -29.59 5.87 19.06
CA ALA A 64 -29.60 6.97 18.11
C ALA A 64 -29.66 6.42 16.69
N TYR A 65 -30.33 7.08 15.76
CA TYR A 65 -30.30 6.63 14.35
C TYR A 65 -29.01 7.05 13.64
N LEU A 66 -28.35 8.14 14.05
CA LEU A 66 -27.12 8.63 13.40
C LEU A 66 -25.88 8.41 14.27
N TYR A 67 -25.64 9.26 15.26
CA TYR A 67 -24.34 9.33 15.95
C TYR A 67 -24.48 9.19 17.47
N GLY A 68 -23.56 8.45 18.10
CA GLY A 68 -23.40 8.41 19.55
C GLY A 68 -24.58 7.73 20.25
N GLY A 69 -24.60 6.41 20.25
CA GLY A 69 -25.73 5.62 20.75
C GLY A 69 -26.04 5.89 22.23
N ALA A 70 -25.01 6.14 23.04
CA ALA A 70 -25.18 6.57 24.43
C ALA A 70 -24.96 8.08 24.56
N LEU A 71 -23.80 8.56 24.10
CA LEU A 71 -23.34 9.94 24.29
C LEU A 71 -22.97 10.57 22.95
N LEU A 72 -23.34 11.84 22.76
CA LEU A 72 -22.78 12.65 21.69
C LEU A 72 -22.30 13.99 22.22
N HIS A 73 -21.14 14.43 21.71
CA HIS A 73 -20.55 15.71 21.97
C HIS A 73 -20.36 16.50 20.67
N ASN A 74 -21.12 17.58 20.53
CA ASN A 74 -21.08 18.47 19.38
C ASN A 74 -20.36 19.78 19.74
N ILE A 75 -19.28 20.11 19.03
CA ILE A 75 -18.58 21.39 19.16
C ILE A 75 -18.52 22.03 17.77
N SER A 76 -18.90 23.31 17.69
CA SER A 76 -18.86 24.06 16.43
C SER A 76 -17.43 24.41 16.01
N ASN A 77 -17.28 24.74 14.72
CA ASN A 77 -15.98 24.80 14.04
C ASN A 77 -15.20 26.12 14.29
N ASN A 78 -15.67 27.01 15.15
CA ASN A 78 -15.15 28.37 15.25
C ASN A 78 -14.02 28.47 16.30
N GLN A 79 -12.78 28.29 15.83
CA GLN A 79 -11.52 28.48 16.57
C GLN A 79 -11.20 27.39 17.61
N ILE A 80 -10.78 26.26 17.05
CA ILE A 80 -10.46 24.99 17.70
C ILE A 80 -9.53 25.15 18.92
N ALA A 81 -8.44 25.92 18.86
CA ALA A 81 -7.45 25.94 19.95
C ALA A 81 -7.96 26.44 21.32
N GLN A 82 -8.83 27.45 21.37
CA GLN A 82 -9.34 27.98 22.66
C GLN A 82 -10.59 27.22 23.15
N GLN A 83 -11.38 26.64 22.25
CA GLN A 83 -12.60 25.89 22.60
C GLN A 83 -12.31 24.47 23.08
N LEU A 84 -11.20 23.85 22.65
CA LEU A 84 -10.76 22.51 23.08
C LEU A 84 -10.50 22.40 24.60
N PHE A 85 -10.01 23.46 25.23
CA PHE A 85 -9.80 23.50 26.68
C PHE A 85 -11.10 23.71 27.46
N ASN A 86 -12.05 24.43 26.85
CA ASN A 86 -13.28 24.86 27.53
C ASN A 86 -14.45 23.89 27.33
N ASN A 87 -14.33 22.92 26.40
CA ASN A 87 -15.36 21.94 26.05
C ASN A 87 -14.80 20.51 26.11
N GLN A 88 -14.43 20.04 27.30
CA GLN A 88 -13.92 18.69 27.53
C GLN A 88 -14.99 17.80 28.17
N VAL A 89 -15.03 16.54 27.75
CA VAL A 89 -15.87 15.51 28.39
C VAL A 89 -14.98 14.61 29.22
N VAL A 90 -15.31 14.44 30.49
CA VAL A 90 -14.62 13.59 31.45
C VAL A 90 -15.58 12.50 31.89
N LEU A 91 -15.21 11.23 31.69
CA LEU A 91 -16.02 10.08 32.10
C LEU A 91 -15.34 9.31 33.25
N LEU A 92 -15.99 9.20 34.40
CA LEU A 92 -15.48 8.45 35.55
C LEU A 92 -16.54 7.51 36.12
N LYS A 93 -16.19 6.23 36.32
CA LYS A 93 -17.05 5.23 36.98
C LYS A 93 -18.42 5.06 36.32
N ASN A 94 -18.51 5.26 35.01
CA ASN A 94 -19.76 5.09 34.28
C ASN A 94 -19.91 3.67 33.75
N ASN A 95 -21.17 3.27 33.54
CA ASN A 95 -21.52 2.04 32.86
C ASN A 95 -22.25 2.36 31.54
N ILE A 96 -21.62 2.11 30.40
CA ILE A 96 -22.16 2.40 29.06
C ILE A 96 -22.33 1.07 28.35
N PHE A 97 -23.55 0.57 28.23
CA PHE A 97 -23.78 -0.76 27.70
C PHE A 97 -24.97 -0.92 26.76
N GLN A 98 -24.85 -1.80 25.77
CA GLN A 98 -25.96 -2.14 24.85
C GLN A 98 -26.56 -0.94 24.10
N ASN A 99 -25.85 0.19 24.00
CA ASN A 99 -26.34 1.34 23.25
C ASN A 99 -26.09 1.15 21.76
N GLN A 100 -26.96 1.69 20.92
CA GLN A 100 -26.97 1.47 19.48
C GLN A 100 -26.92 2.79 18.70
N ALA A 101 -26.10 2.85 17.65
CA ALA A 101 -26.14 3.93 16.68
C ALA A 101 -25.84 3.46 15.26
N SER A 102 -26.03 4.30 14.25
CA SER A 102 -25.40 4.05 12.95
C SER A 102 -23.87 4.23 13.07
N ILE A 103 -23.43 5.24 13.83
CA ILE A 103 -22.03 5.62 13.98
C ILE A 103 -21.71 5.80 15.48
N ALA A 104 -20.78 4.98 15.98
CA ALA A 104 -20.31 4.90 17.37
C ALA A 104 -21.42 4.63 18.41
N GLY A 105 -21.48 3.38 18.89
CA GLY A 105 -22.52 2.94 19.82
C GLY A 105 -22.41 3.54 21.22
N ALA A 106 -21.19 3.79 21.70
CA ALA A 106 -20.96 4.31 23.05
C ALA A 106 -20.90 5.84 23.09
N TYR A 107 -19.92 6.45 22.43
CA TYR A 107 -19.73 7.91 22.43
C TYR A 107 -19.28 8.38 21.05
N TYR A 108 -19.76 9.55 20.63
CA TYR A 108 -19.32 10.23 19.41
C TYR A 108 -18.97 11.69 19.68
N SER A 109 -17.85 12.18 19.14
CA SER A 109 -17.51 13.61 19.12
C SER A 109 -17.44 14.11 17.68
N VAL A 110 -18.16 15.19 17.39
CA VAL A 110 -18.21 15.80 16.05
C VAL A 110 -16.83 16.28 15.58
N GLN A 111 -15.97 16.69 16.51
CA GLN A 111 -14.61 17.21 16.23
C GLN A 111 -13.51 16.19 16.55
N GLY A 112 -13.85 14.93 16.81
CA GLY A 112 -12.87 13.90 17.15
C GLY A 112 -12.25 14.04 18.54
N LEU A 113 -12.88 14.77 19.45
CA LEU A 113 -12.38 14.90 20.82
C LEU A 113 -12.66 13.67 21.64
N PHE A 114 -11.57 13.05 22.08
CA PHE A 114 -11.63 11.90 22.95
C PHE A 114 -11.96 12.34 24.39
N PRO A 115 -12.98 11.73 25.00
CA PRO A 115 -13.31 12.04 26.38
C PRO A 115 -12.21 11.49 27.31
N GLN A 116 -11.84 12.29 28.31
CA GLN A 116 -10.85 11.87 29.29
C GLN A 116 -11.33 10.66 30.07
N TYR A 117 -10.39 9.76 30.36
CA TYR A 117 -10.59 8.52 31.12
C TYR A 117 -11.59 7.52 30.53
N PHE A 118 -11.95 7.63 29.24
CA PHE A 118 -12.95 6.75 28.62
C PHE A 118 -12.75 5.26 28.94
N TYR A 119 -11.55 4.72 28.74
CA TYR A 119 -11.22 3.31 29.01
C TYR A 119 -10.70 3.04 30.43
N THR A 120 -10.38 4.08 31.20
CA THR A 120 -9.80 3.96 32.53
C THR A 120 -10.85 4.37 33.55
N ASN A 121 -11.45 3.39 34.23
CA ASN A 121 -12.54 3.57 35.20
C ASN A 121 -13.95 3.67 34.63
N ASN A 122 -14.23 3.28 33.39
CA ASN A 122 -15.61 3.09 32.93
C ASN A 122 -15.81 1.65 32.44
N THR A 123 -17.02 1.12 32.61
CA THR A 123 -17.43 -0.15 32.02
C THR A 123 -18.13 0.15 30.71
N ILE A 124 -17.53 -0.23 29.59
CA ILE A 124 -18.10 -0.02 28.25
C ILE A 124 -18.18 -1.38 27.58
N ASN A 125 -19.40 -1.88 27.37
CA ASN A 125 -19.58 -3.22 26.80
C ASN A 125 -20.87 -3.36 25.95
N GLN A 126 -20.81 -4.20 24.93
CA GLN A 126 -21.95 -4.57 24.09
C GLN A 126 -22.67 -3.40 23.39
N ASN A 127 -22.10 -2.20 23.37
CA ASN A 127 -22.60 -1.12 22.52
C ASN A 127 -22.39 -1.52 21.07
N GLN A 128 -23.25 -1.12 20.14
CA GLN A 128 -23.21 -1.55 18.75
C GLN A 128 -23.38 -0.36 17.83
N ALA A 129 -22.58 -0.29 16.77
CA ALA A 129 -22.88 0.58 15.66
C ALA A 129 -22.54 -0.07 14.33
N ASN A 130 -23.22 0.37 13.27
CA ASN A 130 -22.93 -0.06 11.90
C ASN A 130 -21.51 0.34 11.50
N ILE A 131 -21.07 1.52 11.97
CA ILE A 131 -19.73 2.08 11.80
C ILE A 131 -19.14 2.30 13.21
N PHE A 132 -17.92 1.80 13.42
CA PHE A 132 -17.23 1.72 14.72
C PHE A 132 -17.69 0.59 15.66
N GLY A 133 -18.25 -0.49 15.11
CA GLY A 133 -18.30 -1.82 15.76
C GLY A 133 -18.87 -1.86 17.18
N LYS A 134 -18.37 -2.80 18.00
CA LYS A 134 -18.76 -2.92 19.41
C LYS A 134 -17.82 -2.12 20.30
N ASP A 135 -18.39 -1.24 21.13
CA ASP A 135 -17.68 -0.50 22.20
C ASP A 135 -16.60 0.52 21.78
N LEU A 136 -16.44 0.79 20.47
CA LEU A 136 -15.49 1.78 19.99
C LEU A 136 -16.10 3.19 19.87
N VAL A 137 -15.23 4.18 20.08
CA VAL A 137 -15.45 5.61 19.82
C VAL A 137 -14.60 5.97 18.60
N GLY A 138 -15.22 6.22 17.45
CA GLY A 138 -14.48 6.42 16.20
C GLY A 138 -14.11 7.88 15.92
N TYR A 139 -12.82 8.15 15.79
CA TYR A 139 -12.24 9.32 15.13
C TYR A 139 -10.94 8.91 14.41
N GLY A 140 -10.52 9.67 13.40
CA GLY A 140 -9.25 9.44 12.72
C GLY A 140 -8.10 9.80 13.65
N ALA A 141 -7.21 8.86 13.92
CA ALA A 141 -6.03 9.03 14.76
C ALA A 141 -4.71 8.95 13.97
N GLY A 142 -4.74 8.42 12.75
CA GLY A 142 -3.57 8.36 11.89
C GLY A 142 -3.89 8.10 10.42
N ILE A 143 -2.85 8.08 9.60
CA ILE A 143 -2.90 7.63 8.21
C ILE A 143 -1.97 6.43 8.06
N GLN A 144 -2.50 5.37 7.49
CA GLN A 144 -1.77 4.19 7.06
C GLN A 144 -1.60 4.22 5.54
N ILE A 145 -0.44 3.75 5.06
CA ILE A 145 -0.17 3.57 3.63
C ILE A 145 0.04 2.08 3.37
N ILE A 146 -0.70 1.55 2.41
CA ILE A 146 -0.67 0.15 1.99
C ILE A 146 -0.14 0.09 0.56
N ILE A 147 0.93 -0.65 0.36
CA ILE A 147 1.56 -0.86 -0.95
C ILE A 147 1.50 -2.34 -1.28
N ASN A 148 0.88 -2.70 -2.40
CA ASN A 148 0.70 -4.11 -2.82
C ASN A 148 0.07 -5.00 -1.72
N HIS A 149 -0.93 -4.47 -1.02
CA HIS A 149 -1.61 -5.12 0.11
C HIS A 149 -0.75 -5.35 1.36
N ILE A 150 0.44 -4.74 1.42
CA ILE A 150 1.34 -4.78 2.58
C ILE A 150 1.29 -3.41 3.27
N GLN A 151 1.03 -3.41 4.57
CA GLN A 151 1.16 -2.21 5.39
C GLN A 151 2.64 -1.84 5.49
N VAL A 152 2.96 -0.59 5.19
CA VAL A 152 4.35 -0.10 5.24
C VAL A 152 4.56 0.61 6.58
N ASP A 153 5.64 0.24 7.28
CA ASP A 153 6.05 0.87 8.54
C ASP A 153 6.82 2.18 8.30
N TYR A 154 7.04 2.94 9.40
CA TYR A 154 7.66 4.27 9.65
C TYR A 154 8.44 5.04 8.58
N GLN A 155 8.90 4.43 7.49
CA GLN A 155 9.60 5.09 6.40
C GLN A 155 8.91 5.04 5.04
N ASN A 156 7.76 4.35 4.89
CA ASN A 156 6.87 4.39 3.71
C ASN A 156 7.61 4.63 2.37
N PHE A 157 8.31 3.60 1.87
CA PHE A 157 9.15 3.71 0.68
C PHE A 157 8.62 2.88 -0.50
N ILE A 158 8.56 3.50 -1.68
CA ILE A 158 8.56 2.80 -2.97
C ILE A 158 9.98 2.86 -3.53
N TYR A 159 10.55 1.69 -3.80
CA TYR A 159 11.89 1.57 -4.36
C TYR A 159 11.83 1.39 -5.87
N SER A 160 12.77 2.02 -6.58
CA SER A 160 13.00 1.80 -8.01
C SER A 160 11.79 2.10 -8.89
N HIS A 161 11.03 3.16 -8.57
CA HIS A 161 9.87 3.57 -9.35
C HIS A 161 10.31 3.99 -10.76
N THR A 162 9.57 3.50 -11.76
CA THR A 162 9.72 3.99 -13.14
C THR A 162 8.82 5.19 -13.34
N THR A 163 9.39 6.30 -13.80
CA THR A 163 8.64 7.53 -14.07
C THR A 163 7.33 7.25 -14.82
N GLY A 164 6.23 7.79 -14.30
CA GLY A 164 4.88 7.55 -14.81
C GLY A 164 3.92 7.15 -13.69
N LYS A 165 2.83 6.46 -14.06
CA LYS A 165 1.83 5.96 -13.11
C LYS A 165 2.41 4.88 -12.20
N PHE A 166 1.88 4.78 -10.98
CA PHE A 166 2.17 3.65 -10.10
C PHE A 166 1.85 2.32 -10.78
N GLN A 167 2.82 1.40 -10.78
CA GLN A 167 2.62 0.00 -11.13
C GLN A 167 2.11 -0.80 -9.92
N ASP A 168 2.54 -0.39 -8.72
CA ASP A 168 2.11 -0.92 -7.45
C ASP A 168 0.71 -0.42 -7.06
N SER A 169 -0.02 -1.22 -6.28
CA SER A 169 -1.27 -0.77 -5.69
C SER A 169 -0.97 0.09 -4.46
N VAL A 170 -1.23 1.40 -4.55
CA VAL A 170 -1.01 2.36 -3.45
C VAL A 170 -2.36 2.81 -2.88
N ILE A 171 -2.65 2.40 -1.65
CA ILE A 171 -3.87 2.73 -0.93
C ILE A 171 -3.48 3.51 0.32
N VAL A 172 -4.18 4.62 0.57
CA VAL A 172 -4.01 5.44 1.76
C VAL A 172 -5.27 5.34 2.59
N GLU A 173 -5.14 4.98 3.86
CA GLU A 173 -6.27 4.76 4.76
C GLU A 173 -6.15 5.66 5.98
N VAL A 174 -7.24 6.32 6.35
CA VAL A 174 -7.33 6.94 7.67
C VAL A 174 -7.62 5.83 8.67
N ILE A 175 -6.89 5.79 9.78
CA ILE A 175 -7.05 4.77 10.83
C ILE A 175 -7.44 5.39 12.16
N ASN A 176 -8.12 4.63 13.01
CA ASN A 176 -8.41 4.99 14.39
C ASN A 176 -7.22 4.68 15.32
N GLN A 177 -7.39 4.94 16.62
CA GLN A 177 -6.37 4.70 17.65
C GLN A 177 -5.97 3.22 17.81
N ASN A 178 -6.75 2.28 17.29
CA ASN A 178 -6.48 0.85 17.28
C ASN A 178 -5.85 0.37 15.96
N GLY A 179 -5.62 1.27 15.00
CA GLY A 179 -5.11 0.92 13.67
C GLY A 179 -6.18 0.42 12.69
N GLU A 180 -7.46 0.56 13.01
CA GLU A 180 -8.55 0.09 12.14
C GLU A 180 -9.05 1.21 11.21
N LEU A 181 -9.55 0.87 10.02
CA LEU A 181 -10.05 1.81 9.02
C LEU A 181 -11.12 2.77 9.59
N TYR A 182 -10.85 4.07 9.49
CA TYR A 182 -11.75 5.17 9.82
C TYR A 182 -12.54 5.60 8.57
N SER A 183 -13.86 5.77 8.69
CA SER A 183 -14.73 6.21 7.60
C SER A 183 -15.50 7.47 7.98
N PHE A 184 -15.66 8.41 7.06
CA PHE A 184 -16.27 9.72 7.31
C PHE A 184 -17.44 9.98 6.36
N ARG A 185 -18.62 10.34 6.89
CA ARG A 185 -19.78 10.87 6.14
C ARG A 185 -20.00 10.20 4.76
N GLN A 186 -20.17 8.87 4.74
CA GLN A 186 -20.40 8.04 3.54
C GLN A 186 -19.21 7.79 2.59
N ASN A 187 -18.04 8.40 2.83
CA ASN A 187 -16.80 8.00 2.19
C ASN A 187 -16.04 7.06 3.11
N ASN A 188 -15.75 5.85 2.63
CA ASN A 188 -14.78 4.97 3.28
C ASN A 188 -13.45 5.74 3.29
N GLY A 189 -12.77 5.87 4.42
CA GLY A 189 -11.53 6.67 4.53
C GLY A 189 -10.33 6.03 3.83
N THR A 190 -10.61 5.31 2.75
CA THR A 190 -9.70 4.62 1.84
C THR A 190 -9.59 5.43 0.56
N PHE A 191 -8.37 5.84 0.23
CA PHE A 191 -8.03 6.56 -0.99
C PHE A 191 -7.15 5.67 -1.85
N ASN A 192 -7.71 5.17 -2.94
CA ASN A 192 -6.97 4.36 -3.90
C ASN A 192 -6.27 5.28 -4.90
N LEU A 193 -4.94 5.35 -4.86
CA LEU A 193 -4.15 6.23 -5.71
C LEU A 193 -3.82 5.59 -7.07
N ASN A 194 -4.24 4.36 -7.31
CA ASN A 194 -3.97 3.63 -8.55
C ASN A 194 -4.53 4.41 -9.73
N ASN A 195 -3.67 4.64 -10.73
CA ASN A 195 -3.99 5.41 -11.93
C ASN A 195 -4.36 6.89 -11.75
N LEU A 196 -4.43 7.40 -10.51
CA LEU A 196 -4.77 8.80 -10.23
C LEU A 196 -3.53 9.72 -10.24
N ILE A 197 -2.38 9.18 -9.83
CA ILE A 197 -1.14 9.93 -9.69
C ILE A 197 -0.09 9.38 -10.65
N SER A 198 0.66 10.27 -11.30
CA SER A 198 1.87 9.95 -12.04
C SER A 198 3.04 10.67 -11.40
N VAL A 199 4.11 9.95 -11.14
CA VAL A 199 5.30 10.43 -10.44
C VAL A 199 6.43 10.54 -11.45
N TYR A 200 7.03 11.73 -11.53
CA TYR A 200 8.10 12.07 -12.46
C TYR A 200 9.32 12.57 -11.69
N GLY A 201 10.51 12.19 -12.13
CA GLY A 201 11.75 12.67 -11.53
C GLY A 201 12.98 12.24 -12.32
N GLN A 202 14.15 12.68 -11.86
CA GLN A 202 15.44 12.26 -12.40
C GLN A 202 15.87 10.94 -11.76
N PHE A 203 16.75 10.21 -12.44
CA PHE A 203 17.35 9.02 -11.83
C PHE A 203 18.08 9.34 -10.54
N ASN A 204 17.96 8.43 -9.56
CA ASN A 204 18.48 8.58 -8.19
C ASN A 204 17.86 9.71 -7.37
N SER A 205 16.84 10.41 -7.88
CA SER A 205 16.09 11.37 -7.08
C SER A 205 15.06 10.67 -6.17
N GLU A 206 14.67 11.37 -5.11
CA GLU A 206 13.57 10.99 -4.23
C GLU A 206 12.43 12.00 -4.38
N VAL A 207 11.22 11.49 -4.57
CA VAL A 207 9.99 12.29 -4.57
C VAL A 207 9.21 11.97 -3.30
N GLU A 208 8.78 13.00 -2.58
CA GLU A 208 8.00 12.86 -1.36
C GLU A 208 6.54 13.28 -1.61
N LEU A 209 5.60 12.36 -1.41
CA LEU A 209 4.17 12.65 -1.41
C LEU A 209 3.71 12.89 0.03
N VAL A 210 3.13 14.07 0.26
CA VAL A 210 2.65 14.50 1.59
C VAL A 210 1.13 14.40 1.64
N PHE A 211 0.63 13.57 2.54
CA PHE A 211 -0.80 13.47 2.87
C PHE A 211 -1.05 14.30 4.12
N SER A 212 -1.98 15.24 4.05
CA SER A 212 -2.38 16.05 5.20
C SER A 212 -3.84 15.80 5.57
N SER A 213 -4.15 15.84 6.86
CA SER A 213 -5.52 15.75 7.36
C SER A 213 -5.80 16.87 8.36
N ASP A 214 -6.90 17.58 8.10
CA ASP A 214 -7.44 18.60 9.00
C ASP A 214 -8.35 18.00 10.09
N ILE A 215 -8.70 16.71 9.99
CA ILE A 215 -9.63 16.02 10.89
C ILE A 215 -8.86 15.26 11.99
N ILE A 216 -7.65 14.77 11.69
CA ILE A 216 -6.82 14.07 12.67
C ILE A 216 -6.07 15.12 13.49
N GLN A 217 -6.37 15.23 14.79
CA GLN A 217 -5.68 16.13 15.71
C GLN A 217 -4.81 15.31 16.68
N ILE A 218 -3.49 15.51 16.64
CA ILE A 218 -2.56 14.83 17.54
C ILE A 218 -2.42 15.67 18.82
N PRO A 219 -2.82 15.16 20.00
CA PRO A 219 -2.62 15.87 21.25
C PRO A 219 -1.12 15.94 21.60
N LEU A 220 -0.66 17.15 21.93
CA LEU A 220 0.68 17.42 22.46
C LEU A 220 0.61 17.46 23.98
N TYR A 221 1.24 16.52 24.66
CA TYR A 221 1.20 16.42 26.11
C TYR A 221 2.32 17.23 26.78
N GLN A 222 2.00 17.88 27.89
CA GLN A 222 2.97 18.44 28.84
C GLN A 222 2.76 17.84 30.22
N ASN A 223 3.86 17.70 30.95
CA ASN A 223 3.83 17.17 32.30
C ASN A 223 3.64 18.34 33.28
N ILE A 224 2.48 18.38 33.93
CA ILE A 224 2.15 19.42 34.91
C ILE A 224 1.80 18.71 36.22
N SER A 225 2.59 18.97 37.26
CA SER A 225 2.32 18.49 38.62
C SER A 225 2.09 16.97 38.70
N ASP A 226 3.00 16.18 38.12
CA ASP A 226 2.93 14.70 38.07
C ASP A 226 1.70 14.13 37.34
N SER A 227 1.07 14.93 36.48
CA SER A 227 -0.01 14.49 35.58
C SER A 227 0.27 14.88 34.13
N LEU A 228 0.06 13.92 33.21
CA LEU A 228 0.11 14.14 31.76
C LEU A 228 -1.15 14.90 31.34
N GLN A 229 -0.98 16.17 30.95
CA GLN A 229 -2.07 17.02 30.45
C GLN A 229 -1.85 17.35 28.98
N ILE A 230 -2.94 17.48 28.23
CA ILE A 230 -2.87 17.95 26.83
C ILE A 230 -2.61 19.45 26.86
N SER A 231 -1.48 19.88 26.32
CA SER A 231 -1.04 21.27 26.27
C SER A 231 -1.44 22.00 25.00
N ASN A 232 -1.58 21.27 23.89
CA ASN A 232 -2.00 21.79 22.59
C ASN A 232 -2.33 20.62 21.66
N TYR A 233 -2.74 20.90 20.42
CA TYR A 233 -2.84 19.92 19.35
C TYR A 233 -1.92 20.32 18.21
N SER A 234 -1.29 19.34 17.56
CA SER A 234 -0.45 19.58 16.38
C SER A 234 -1.26 20.28 15.29
N SER A 235 -0.64 21.26 14.61
CA SER A 235 -1.22 21.88 13.43
C SER A 235 -1.15 20.91 12.26
N LYS A 236 -2.27 20.22 11.99
CA LYS A 236 -2.49 19.23 10.91
C LYS A 236 -1.67 17.95 11.06
N TYR A 237 -2.31 16.81 10.79
CA TYR A 237 -1.62 15.52 10.71
C TYR A 237 -0.96 15.39 9.34
N TYR A 238 0.28 14.90 9.30
CA TYR A 238 0.99 14.62 8.06
C TYR A 238 1.44 13.15 8.03
N ALA A 239 1.28 12.52 6.87
CA ALA A 239 1.92 11.27 6.52
C ALA A 239 2.68 11.45 5.21
N PHE A 240 3.78 10.70 5.07
CA PHE A 240 4.69 10.82 3.94
C PHE A 240 4.81 9.48 3.24
N LEU A 241 4.90 9.51 1.91
CA LEU A 241 5.31 8.39 1.06
C LEU A 241 6.51 8.84 0.23
N LYS A 242 7.65 8.21 0.47
CA LYS A 242 8.90 8.49 -0.23
C LYS A 242 9.04 7.54 -1.41
N ILE A 243 9.40 8.09 -2.56
CA ILE A 243 9.46 7.36 -3.82
C ILE A 243 10.84 7.57 -4.41
N LYS A 244 11.64 6.49 -4.43
CA LYS A 244 12.96 6.51 -5.03
C LYS A 244 12.84 6.18 -6.51
N ILE A 245 13.14 7.17 -7.37
CA ILE A 245 13.21 6.95 -8.81
C ILE A 245 14.40 6.03 -9.10
N LYS A 246 14.20 5.10 -10.05
CA LYS A 246 15.26 4.14 -10.40
C LYS A 246 16.54 4.85 -10.87
N ASN A 247 17.63 4.09 -10.86
CA ASN A 247 18.96 4.59 -11.19
C ASN A 247 19.33 4.41 -12.68
N GLU A 248 18.71 3.48 -13.40
CA GLU A 248 19.12 3.13 -14.77
C GLU A 248 18.04 2.46 -15.60
N CYS A 249 18.10 2.57 -16.93
CA CYS A 249 17.19 1.83 -17.82
C CYS A 249 17.50 0.33 -17.89
N ASN A 250 16.45 -0.51 -17.96
CA ASN A 250 16.62 -1.96 -18.08
C ASN A 250 17.09 -2.29 -19.49
N PRO A 251 17.75 -3.46 -19.71
CA PRO A 251 17.99 -3.95 -21.06
C PRO A 251 16.74 -3.89 -21.94
N GLY A 252 16.94 -3.50 -23.19
CA GLY A 252 15.89 -3.27 -24.18
C GLY A 252 15.23 -1.90 -24.13
N TYR A 253 15.69 -1.02 -23.24
CA TYR A 253 15.28 0.37 -23.18
C TYR A 253 16.50 1.28 -23.21
N GLU A 254 16.31 2.51 -23.68
CA GLU A 254 17.31 3.57 -23.63
C GLU A 254 16.83 4.73 -22.77
N LEU A 255 17.80 5.43 -22.17
CA LEU A 255 17.53 6.64 -21.41
C LEU A 255 17.19 7.80 -22.34
N GLN A 256 16.05 8.41 -22.10
CA GLN A 256 15.63 9.66 -22.69
C GLN A 256 15.55 10.74 -21.60
N LYS A 257 16.19 11.88 -21.86
CA LYS A 257 16.20 13.03 -20.96
C LYS A 257 15.27 14.10 -21.50
N PHE A 258 14.28 14.49 -20.70
CA PHE A 258 13.43 15.63 -21.02
C PHE A 258 13.82 16.81 -20.14
N GLN A 259 14.52 17.78 -20.75
CA GLN A 259 15.11 18.94 -20.06
C GLN A 259 16.02 18.51 -18.89
N THR A 260 16.02 19.27 -17.80
CA THR A 260 16.79 19.00 -16.57
C THR A 260 15.91 18.49 -15.43
N ILE A 261 14.72 17.97 -15.71
CA ILE A 261 13.72 17.62 -14.67
C ILE A 261 13.25 16.17 -14.73
N LEU A 262 13.43 15.49 -15.86
CA LEU A 262 12.78 14.21 -16.12
C LEU A 262 13.69 13.24 -16.88
N ASP A 263 13.93 12.07 -16.27
CA ASP A 263 14.52 10.90 -16.91
C ASP A 263 13.43 9.84 -17.13
N TYR A 264 13.36 9.27 -18.33
CA TYR A 264 12.47 8.15 -18.64
C TYR A 264 13.13 7.13 -19.57
N CYS A 265 12.61 5.89 -19.55
CA CYS A 265 13.12 4.81 -20.40
C CYS A 265 12.23 4.60 -21.61
N SER A 266 12.77 4.85 -22.80
CA SER A 266 12.08 4.57 -24.07
C SER A 266 12.43 3.15 -24.55
N PRO A 267 11.48 2.36 -25.03
CA PRO A 267 11.77 1.02 -25.53
C PRO A 267 12.54 1.06 -26.85
N CYS A 268 13.45 0.11 -27.06
CA CYS A 268 14.04 -0.11 -28.37
C CYS A 268 13.00 -0.68 -29.33
N LEU A 269 12.65 0.13 -30.34
CA LEU A 269 11.69 -0.23 -31.38
C LEU A 269 12.24 -1.34 -32.29
N GLU A 270 11.36 -1.91 -33.11
CA GLU A 270 11.76 -2.91 -34.09
C GLU A 270 12.85 -2.37 -35.02
N GLY A 271 13.89 -3.18 -35.26
CA GLY A 271 15.09 -2.75 -35.98
C GLY A 271 16.21 -2.25 -35.06
N TYR A 272 15.95 -2.13 -33.76
CA TYR A 272 16.92 -1.73 -32.75
C TYR A 272 16.86 -2.62 -31.51
N TYR A 273 17.97 -2.72 -30.79
CA TYR A 273 18.08 -3.51 -29.57
C TYR A 273 19.01 -2.87 -28.53
N ASN A 274 18.89 -3.30 -27.29
CA ASN A 274 19.84 -3.00 -26.23
C ASN A 274 19.94 -4.22 -25.29
N THR A 275 21.13 -4.78 -25.06
CA THR A 275 21.31 -5.91 -24.13
C THR A 275 21.87 -5.55 -22.76
N GLN A 276 22.21 -4.28 -22.51
CA GLN A 276 22.84 -3.83 -21.26
C GLN A 276 22.12 -2.62 -20.66
N PRO A 277 22.15 -2.42 -19.33
CA PRO A 277 21.64 -1.21 -18.71
C PRO A 277 22.37 0.05 -19.24
N ASN A 278 21.66 1.18 -19.31
CA ASN A 278 22.20 2.50 -19.72
C ASN A 278 22.84 2.59 -21.12
N GLN A 279 22.71 1.58 -21.96
CA GLN A 279 23.07 1.67 -23.37
C GLN A 279 21.96 2.33 -24.19
N HIS A 280 22.35 3.03 -25.26
CA HIS A 280 21.43 3.50 -26.29
C HIS A 280 20.97 2.33 -27.16
N CYS A 281 19.81 2.48 -27.81
CA CYS A 281 19.33 1.47 -28.74
C CYS A 281 20.25 1.39 -29.97
N ILE A 282 20.77 0.19 -30.23
CA ILE A 282 21.71 -0.13 -31.32
C ILE A 282 20.92 -0.73 -32.48
N LYS A 283 21.21 -0.31 -33.71
CA LYS A 283 20.59 -0.88 -34.92
C LYS A 283 20.88 -2.38 -35.03
N CYS A 284 19.92 -3.18 -35.49
CA CYS A 284 20.15 -4.62 -35.69
C CYS A 284 21.40 -4.85 -36.56
N PRO A 285 22.26 -5.80 -36.17
CA PRO A 285 23.40 -6.18 -37.00
C PRO A 285 22.93 -6.96 -38.23
N ASP A 286 23.71 -6.94 -39.32
CA ASP A 286 23.38 -7.66 -40.55
C ASP A 286 23.28 -9.18 -40.36
N SER A 287 23.92 -9.70 -39.31
CA SER A 287 23.84 -11.10 -38.87
C SER A 287 22.50 -11.47 -38.24
N ALA A 288 21.67 -10.49 -37.88
CA ALA A 288 20.32 -10.70 -37.37
C ALA A 288 19.26 -10.44 -38.45
N TYR A 289 18.17 -11.21 -38.43
CA TYR A 289 16.99 -10.93 -39.26
C TYR A 289 15.92 -10.15 -38.49
N TYR A 290 15.99 -10.14 -37.16
CA TYR A 290 15.06 -9.42 -36.30
C TYR A 290 15.72 -9.01 -34.99
N CYS A 291 15.45 -7.79 -34.52
CA CYS A 291 15.79 -7.37 -33.16
C CYS A 291 14.79 -6.31 -32.65
N LYS A 292 14.49 -6.37 -31.35
CA LYS A 292 13.57 -5.46 -30.64
C LYS A 292 13.79 -5.61 -29.13
N TYR A 293 13.67 -4.54 -28.35
CA TYR A 293 13.98 -4.57 -26.92
C TYR A 293 15.38 -5.16 -26.66
N GLN A 294 15.49 -6.25 -25.89
CA GLN A 294 16.75 -6.97 -25.65
C GLN A 294 16.93 -8.20 -26.58
N THR A 295 15.97 -8.46 -27.46
CA THR A 295 15.95 -9.65 -28.30
C THR A 295 16.75 -9.42 -29.58
N ILE A 296 17.62 -10.37 -29.90
CA ILE A 296 18.35 -10.47 -31.17
C ILE A 296 18.13 -11.88 -31.71
N LEU A 297 17.51 -11.99 -32.90
CA LEU A 297 17.31 -13.25 -33.59
C LEU A 297 18.27 -13.33 -34.78
N LEU A 298 19.22 -14.25 -34.68
CA LEU A 298 20.31 -14.42 -35.66
C LEU A 298 19.84 -15.21 -36.88
N LYS A 299 20.33 -14.79 -38.05
CA LYS A 299 20.24 -15.57 -39.29
C LYS A 299 21.05 -16.86 -39.15
N LYS A 300 20.74 -17.86 -39.97
CA LYS A 300 21.54 -19.09 -40.08
C LYS A 300 23.03 -18.78 -40.28
N GLY A 301 23.89 -19.52 -39.58
CA GLY A 301 25.35 -19.40 -39.69
C GLY A 301 26.01 -18.37 -38.76
N PHE A 302 25.25 -17.77 -37.84
CA PHE A 302 25.77 -16.91 -36.79
C PHE A 302 25.46 -17.47 -35.40
N TRP A 303 26.32 -17.14 -34.44
CA TRP A 303 26.25 -17.65 -33.07
C TRP A 303 26.51 -16.53 -32.07
N ARG A 304 25.87 -16.62 -30.91
CA ARG A 304 26.19 -15.80 -29.75
C ARG A 304 26.09 -16.63 -28.48
N GLU A 305 26.84 -16.25 -27.47
CA GLU A 305 26.94 -17.02 -26.23
C GLU A 305 25.62 -17.18 -25.48
N ASN A 306 24.86 -16.09 -25.39
CA ASN A 306 23.62 -16.03 -24.63
C ASN A 306 22.76 -14.82 -25.06
N SER A 307 21.64 -14.63 -24.39
CA SER A 307 20.67 -13.56 -24.70
C SER A 307 21.18 -12.14 -24.43
N THR A 308 22.15 -11.95 -23.52
CA THR A 308 22.69 -10.63 -23.13
C THR A 308 23.96 -10.25 -23.87
N SER A 309 24.63 -11.23 -24.50
CA SER A 309 25.81 -11.00 -25.33
C SER A 309 25.43 -10.30 -26.64
N SER A 310 26.08 -9.16 -26.87
CA SER A 310 26.07 -8.45 -28.16
C SER A 310 27.20 -8.93 -29.08
N ASN A 311 28.08 -9.82 -28.61
CA ASN A 311 29.15 -10.37 -29.43
C ASN A 311 28.59 -11.50 -30.30
N ILE A 312 28.53 -11.25 -31.62
CA ILE A 312 27.98 -12.19 -32.59
C ILE A 312 29.13 -12.64 -33.50
N LEU A 313 29.33 -13.95 -33.54
CA LEU A 313 30.39 -14.59 -34.32
C LEU A 313 29.77 -15.35 -35.49
N ALA A 314 30.49 -15.42 -36.60
CA ALA A 314 30.16 -16.35 -37.68
C ALA A 314 30.56 -17.77 -37.24
N CYS A 315 29.74 -18.75 -37.58
CA CYS A 315 30.02 -20.14 -37.27
C CYS A 315 31.10 -20.70 -38.18
N ASN A 316 31.52 -21.94 -37.90
CA ASN A 316 32.51 -22.69 -38.67
C ASN A 316 32.29 -22.55 -40.20
N GLN A 317 33.35 -22.75 -41.00
CA GLN A 317 33.33 -22.60 -42.47
C GLN A 317 32.13 -23.30 -43.14
N ASN A 318 31.68 -24.41 -42.54
CA ASN A 318 30.39 -25.00 -42.84
C ASN A 318 29.27 -24.15 -42.18
N LYS A 319 28.83 -23.07 -42.85
CA LYS A 319 27.77 -22.12 -42.40
C LYS A 319 26.45 -22.78 -41.92
N ASN A 320 26.33 -24.10 -42.05
CA ASN A 320 25.22 -24.91 -41.59
C ASN A 320 25.34 -25.44 -40.15
N SER A 321 26.50 -25.28 -39.49
CA SER A 321 26.69 -25.74 -38.10
C SER A 321 25.85 -24.97 -37.09
N CYS A 322 25.45 -23.73 -37.40
CA CYS A 322 24.51 -22.96 -36.59
C CYS A 322 23.17 -22.80 -37.30
N ILE A 323 22.11 -23.00 -36.53
CA ILE A 323 20.74 -22.85 -37.00
C ILE A 323 20.27 -21.40 -36.86
N GLU A 324 19.22 -21.05 -37.60
CA GLU A 324 18.55 -19.75 -37.44
C GLU A 324 17.87 -19.69 -36.06
N SER A 325 17.97 -18.54 -35.38
CA SER A 325 17.36 -18.35 -34.07
C SER A 325 15.84 -18.46 -34.17
N GLN A 326 15.18 -19.01 -33.15
CA GLN A 326 13.73 -19.14 -33.10
C GLN A 326 13.13 -18.14 -32.10
N ALA A 327 12.01 -17.51 -32.46
CA ALA A 327 11.31 -16.60 -31.58
C ALA A 327 10.74 -17.35 -30.35
N GLY A 328 10.82 -16.74 -29.17
CA GLY A 328 10.31 -17.33 -27.93
C GLY A 328 11.24 -18.38 -27.29
N VAL A 329 12.37 -18.72 -27.90
CA VAL A 329 13.38 -19.58 -27.29
C VAL A 329 14.34 -18.71 -26.48
N ASN A 330 14.32 -18.89 -25.15
CA ASN A 330 15.34 -18.30 -24.28
C ASN A 330 16.66 -19.06 -24.48
N LEU A 331 17.66 -18.38 -25.02
CA LEU A 331 19.03 -18.87 -25.17
C LEU A 331 19.69 -18.95 -23.79
N VAL A 332 19.51 -20.09 -23.12
CA VAL A 332 20.11 -20.38 -21.82
C VAL A 332 21.44 -21.11 -21.99
N ASN A 333 21.61 -21.87 -23.08
CA ASN A 333 22.83 -22.58 -23.40
C ASN A 333 23.34 -22.26 -24.82
N THR A 334 24.64 -22.45 -25.02
CA THR A 334 25.34 -22.19 -26.29
C THR A 334 24.97 -23.18 -27.38
N ASN A 335 24.54 -24.40 -27.01
CA ASN A 335 24.24 -25.49 -27.94
C ASN A 335 22.85 -25.40 -28.57
N GLN A 336 21.94 -24.59 -28.02
CA GLN A 336 20.60 -24.34 -28.60
C GLN A 336 20.65 -23.67 -29.97
N GLN A 337 21.78 -23.05 -30.33
CA GLN A 337 22.00 -22.45 -31.65
C GLN A 337 22.79 -23.38 -32.60
N CYS A 338 23.19 -24.55 -32.13
CA CYS A 338 23.89 -25.54 -32.94
C CYS A 338 22.92 -26.45 -33.68
N ALA A 339 23.28 -26.81 -34.91
CA ALA A 339 22.61 -27.86 -35.64
C ALA A 339 22.84 -29.21 -34.94
N GLU A 340 21.92 -30.16 -35.15
CA GLU A 340 21.99 -31.49 -34.55
C GLU A 340 23.36 -32.13 -34.76
N GLY A 341 23.97 -32.61 -33.67
CA GLY A 341 25.29 -33.23 -33.66
C GLY A 341 26.47 -32.29 -33.44
N TYR A 342 26.27 -30.97 -33.57
CA TYR A 342 27.28 -29.95 -33.26
C TYR A 342 27.10 -29.41 -31.84
N ILE A 343 28.20 -29.06 -31.18
CA ILE A 343 28.25 -28.48 -29.83
C ILE A 343 29.40 -27.46 -29.73
N GLY A 344 29.42 -26.73 -28.61
CA GLY A 344 30.51 -25.82 -28.25
C GLY A 344 30.33 -24.40 -28.78
N PRO A 345 31.25 -23.48 -28.40
CA PRO A 345 31.29 -22.13 -28.97
C PRO A 345 31.34 -22.20 -30.49
N ILE A 346 30.59 -21.34 -31.19
CA ILE A 346 30.49 -21.30 -32.67
C ILE A 346 30.14 -22.64 -33.37
N CYS A 347 29.71 -23.65 -32.61
CA CYS A 347 29.31 -24.97 -33.07
C CYS A 347 30.38 -25.67 -33.92
N ASP A 348 31.64 -25.64 -33.50
CA ASP A 348 32.77 -26.20 -34.25
C ASP A 348 33.17 -27.63 -33.84
N ASP A 349 32.56 -28.16 -32.79
CA ASP A 349 32.80 -29.50 -32.27
C ASP A 349 31.59 -30.42 -32.39
N CYS A 350 31.85 -31.72 -32.32
CA CYS A 350 30.82 -32.76 -32.44
C CYS A 350 30.50 -33.37 -31.08
N ASP A 351 29.25 -33.74 -30.86
CA ASP A 351 28.80 -34.44 -29.64
C ASP A 351 29.27 -35.90 -29.61
N ILE A 352 30.57 -36.08 -29.38
CA ILE A 352 31.24 -37.39 -29.36
C ILE A 352 30.85 -38.25 -28.17
N GLU A 353 30.32 -37.65 -27.10
CA GLU A 353 29.96 -38.33 -25.85
C GLU A 353 28.45 -38.54 -25.70
N ASN A 354 27.63 -38.02 -26.62
CA ASN A 354 26.17 -38.04 -26.53
C ASN A 354 25.65 -37.31 -25.28
N GLN A 355 26.08 -36.07 -25.10
CA GLN A 355 25.64 -35.23 -24.00
C GLN A 355 24.36 -34.44 -24.32
N TYR A 356 24.09 -34.16 -25.60
CA TYR A 356 23.04 -33.20 -25.99
C TYR A 356 22.04 -33.74 -27.03
N TRP A 357 22.47 -34.62 -27.94
CA TRP A 357 21.66 -34.98 -29.13
C TRP A 357 21.07 -36.40 -29.12
N GLY A 358 21.20 -37.13 -28.03
CA GLY A 358 20.69 -38.51 -27.89
C GLY A 358 21.42 -39.57 -28.72
N GLN A 359 22.46 -39.19 -29.48
CA GLN A 359 23.35 -40.07 -30.25
C GLN A 359 24.79 -39.52 -30.26
N ARG A 360 25.76 -40.38 -30.56
CA ARG A 360 27.18 -39.98 -30.71
C ARG A 360 27.44 -39.48 -32.13
N TYR A 361 28.17 -38.38 -32.23
CA TYR A 361 28.59 -37.76 -33.50
C TYR A 361 30.11 -37.71 -33.58
N GLN A 362 30.67 -37.90 -34.77
CA GLN A 362 32.11 -37.79 -35.01
C GLN A 362 32.42 -36.78 -36.11
N LYS A 363 33.59 -36.16 -35.99
CA LYS A 363 34.10 -35.17 -36.94
C LYS A 363 34.72 -35.89 -38.15
N ILE A 364 34.20 -35.62 -39.34
CA ILE A 364 34.80 -36.02 -40.62
C ILE A 364 35.23 -34.76 -41.39
N GLY A 365 36.02 -34.93 -42.46
CA GLY A 365 36.67 -33.84 -43.21
C GLY A 365 35.82 -32.56 -43.41
N ASN A 366 36.48 -31.39 -43.43
CA ASN A 366 35.86 -30.06 -43.38
C ASN A 366 34.99 -29.80 -42.13
N ASN A 367 35.37 -30.38 -40.98
CA ASN A 367 34.70 -30.18 -39.70
C ASN A 367 33.20 -30.53 -39.69
N GLN A 368 32.79 -31.54 -40.46
CA GLN A 368 31.39 -31.98 -40.49
C GLN A 368 31.13 -33.02 -39.40
N CYS A 369 30.07 -32.82 -38.63
CA CYS A 369 29.62 -33.80 -37.64
C CYS A 369 28.63 -34.78 -38.29
N VAL A 370 28.98 -36.07 -38.25
CA VAL A 370 28.13 -37.16 -38.75
C VAL A 370 27.84 -38.16 -37.64
N ARG A 371 26.66 -38.79 -37.71
CA ARG A 371 26.27 -39.84 -36.76
C ARG A 371 27.26 -41.00 -36.79
N PHE A 372 27.66 -41.44 -35.60
CA PHE A 372 28.55 -42.58 -35.45
C PHE A 372 27.81 -43.89 -35.78
N ASN A 373 28.15 -44.52 -36.92
CA ASN A 373 27.59 -45.82 -37.30
C ASN A 373 28.57 -46.95 -36.97
N ASN A 374 28.18 -47.82 -36.02
CA ASN A 374 28.88 -49.05 -35.61
C ASN A 374 28.88 -50.16 -36.68
N LYS A 375 29.16 -49.86 -37.96
CA LYS A 375 29.45 -50.93 -38.93
C LYS A 375 30.93 -51.28 -38.82
N LEU A 376 31.20 -52.35 -38.09
CA LEU A 376 32.48 -53.07 -38.03
C LEU A 376 33.15 -53.09 -39.40
N VAL A 377 34.29 -52.41 -39.52
CA VAL A 377 35.24 -52.65 -40.60
C VAL A 377 35.79 -54.05 -40.36
N GLN A 378 35.32 -55.05 -41.11
CA GLN A 378 36.05 -56.31 -41.23
C GLN A 378 37.37 -56.00 -41.92
N VAL A 379 38.44 -55.93 -41.11
CA VAL A 379 39.80 -56.01 -41.62
C VAL A 379 39.98 -57.40 -42.18
N THR A 380 39.92 -57.53 -43.50
CA THR A 380 40.42 -58.72 -44.19
C THR A 380 41.94 -58.61 -44.20
N SER A 381 42.59 -59.39 -43.35
CA SER A 381 44.03 -59.63 -43.43
C SER A 381 44.29 -60.50 -44.65
N SER A 382 44.95 -59.93 -45.66
CA SER A 382 45.57 -60.65 -46.78
C SER A 382 46.88 -61.31 -46.37
#